data_AF-A0A3C0QTY6-F1
#
_entry.id   AF-A0A3C0QTY6-F1
#
_cell.length_a   1.000
_cell.length_b   1.000
_cell.length_c   1.000
_cell.angle_alpha   90.00
_cell.angle_beta   90.00
_cell.angle_gamma   90.00
#
_symmetry.space_group_name_H-M   'P 1'
#
loop_
_entity.id
_entity.type
_entity.pdbx_description
1 polymer ?
#
loop_
_entity_poly.entity_id
_entity_poly.type
_entity_poly.pdbx_seq_one_letter_code
_entity_poly.pdbx_strand_id
1 'polypeptide(L)' 'MTMANLRRKPKLIEALIPLVFLTILITINVMVFGVYSLDGSNQIVLLVSAGIAGLMAIRLGFTWDE' A
#
# COMPACT_ATOMS: atom_id res chain seq x y z
N MET A 1 30.33 -12.42 -7.44
CA MET A 1 30.05 -12.10 -6.02
C MET A 1 28.55 -11.88 -5.89
N THR A 2 27.79 -12.92 -5.57
CA THR A 2 26.36 -12.78 -5.25
C THR A 2 26.27 -12.31 -3.80
N MET A 3 25.90 -11.04 -3.61
CA MET A 3 25.54 -10.54 -2.29
C MET A 3 24.36 -11.39 -1.79
N ALA A 4 24.56 -12.14 -0.71
CA ALA A 4 23.47 -12.82 -0.05
C ALA A 4 22.46 -11.76 0.41
N ASN A 5 21.34 -11.65 -0.30
CA ASN A 5 20.24 -10.78 0.07
C ASN A 5 19.67 -11.29 1.40
N LEU A 6 20.06 -10.67 2.52
CA LEU A 6 19.36 -10.85 3.79
C LEU A 6 17.99 -10.17 3.67
N ARG A 7 17.03 -10.87 3.03
CA ARG A 7 15.64 -10.42 3.06
C ARG A 7 15.12 -10.53 4.48
N ARG A 8 14.47 -9.46 4.91
CA ARG A 8 13.81 -9.46 6.21
C ARG A 8 12.44 -10.10 6.03
N LYS A 9 12.16 -11.16 6.79
CA LYS A 9 10.83 -11.75 6.84
C LYS A 9 9.83 -10.65 7.26
N PRO A 10 8.83 -10.30 6.42
CA PRO A 10 7.86 -9.28 6.77
C PRO A 10 7.13 -9.67 8.05
N LYS A 11 7.04 -8.73 8.98
CA LYS A 11 6.20 -8.89 10.16
C LYS A 11 4.76 -8.59 9.78
N LEU A 12 3.81 -9.25 10.45
CA LEU A 12 2.38 -9.00 10.24
C LEU A 12 2.04 -7.51 10.38
N ILE A 13 2.68 -6.82 11.32
CA ILE A 13 2.45 -5.39 11.56
C ILE A 13 2.84 -4.51 10.37
N GLU A 14 3.80 -4.94 9.54
CA GLU A 14 4.20 -4.20 8.35
C GLU A 14 3.09 -4.30 7.31
N ALA A 15 2.54 -5.49 7.07
CA ALA A 15 1.38 -5.66 6.19
C ALA A 15 0.13 -4.87 6.64
N LEU A 16 -0.02 -4.63 7.94
CA LEU A 16 -1.13 -3.84 8.48
C LEU A 16 -1.02 -2.35 8.17
N ILE A 17 0.19 -1.81 7.94
CA ILE A 17 0.39 -0.37 7.68
C ILE A 17 -0.37 0.10 6.43
N PRO A 18 -0.14 -0.45 5.21
CA PRO A 18 -0.87 -0.04 4.02
C PRO A 18 -2.34 -0.44 4.09
N LEU A 19 -2.70 -1.52 4.80
CA LEU A 19 -4.09 -1.93 4.98
C LEU A 19 -4.89 -0.90 5.78
N VAL A 20 -4.39 -0.51 6.97
CA VAL A 20 -5.05 0.49 7.82
C VAL A 20 -5.08 1.85 7.12
N PHE A 21 -3.97 2.23 6.46
CA PHE A 21 -3.91 3.45 5.66
C PHE A 21 -5.00 3.46 4.57
N LEU A 22 -5.13 2.37 3.80
CA LEU A 22 -6.14 2.24 2.75
C LEU A 22 -7.55 2.35 3.32
N THR A 23 -7.84 1.64 4.42
CA THR A 23 -9.17 1.65 5.04
C THR A 23 -9.56 3.07 5.49
N ILE A 24 -8.64 3.79 6.13
CA ILE A 24 -8.88 5.18 6.54
C ILE A 24 -9.10 6.07 5.31
N LEU A 25 -8.29 5.92 4.27
CA LEU A 25 -8.36 6.75 3.08
C LEU A 25 -9.66 6.51 2.28
N ILE A 26 -10.12 5.25 2.16
CA ILE A 26 -11.43 4.92 1.59
C ILE A 26 -12.55 5.50 2.44
N THR A 27 -12.45 5.42 3.77
CA THR A 27 -13.48 5.97 4.66
C THR A 27 -13.60 7.48 4.46
N ILE A 28 -12.48 8.21 4.42
CA ILE A 28 -12.45 9.64 4.13
C ILE A 28 -13.02 9.92 2.74
N ASN A 29 -12.65 9.12 1.74
CA ASN A 29 -13.13 9.28 0.38
C ASN A 29 -14.66 9.19 0.28
N VAL A 30 -15.27 8.19 0.93
CA VAL A 30 -16.73 8.06 0.98
C VAL A 30 -17.37 9.18 1.80
N MET A 31 -16.75 9.64 2.88
CA MET A 31 -17.26 10.78 3.66
C MET A 31 -17.29 12.10 2.85
N VAL A 32 -16.31 12.30 1.96
CA VAL A 32 -16.21 13.53 1.14
C VAL A 32 -17.05 13.45 -0.13
N PHE A 33 -17.00 12.33 -0.85
CA PHE A 33 -17.60 12.18 -2.18
C PHE A 33 -18.92 11.39 -2.18
N GLY A 34 -19.30 10.77 -1.07
CA GLY A 34 -20.53 9.99 -0.96
C GLY A 34 -20.63 8.90 -2.02
N VAL A 35 -21.77 8.86 -2.72
CA VAL A 35 -22.01 7.92 -3.84
C VAL A 35 -21.08 8.15 -5.03
N TYR A 36 -20.59 9.37 -5.23
CA TYR A 36 -19.63 9.70 -6.28
C TYR A 36 -18.20 9.25 -5.96
N SER A 37 -17.96 8.67 -4.77
CA SER A 37 -16.65 8.09 -4.44
C SER A 37 -16.18 7.08 -5.48
N LEU A 38 -17.12 6.31 -6.03
CA LEU A 38 -16.88 5.26 -7.02
C LEU A 38 -16.61 5.78 -8.44
N ASP A 39 -17.00 7.02 -8.77
CA ASP A 39 -16.89 7.60 -10.12
C ASP A 39 -15.47 8.08 -10.50
N GLY A 40 -14.48 7.82 -9.64
CA GLY A 40 -13.07 8.05 -9.99
C GLY A 40 -12.19 8.35 -8.79
N SER A 41 -12.73 9.00 -7.75
CA SER A 41 -11.94 9.38 -6.58
C SER A 41 -11.33 8.16 -5.85
N ASN A 42 -12.04 7.03 -5.84
CA ASN A 42 -11.53 5.77 -5.31
C ASN A 42 -10.30 5.24 -6.09
N GLN A 43 -10.16 5.52 -7.39
CA GLN A 43 -9.00 5.10 -8.17
C GLN A 43 -7.71 5.81 -7.69
N ILE A 44 -7.81 7.10 -7.35
CA ILE A 44 -6.70 7.86 -6.77
C ILE A 44 -6.31 7.32 -5.39
N VAL A 45 -7.31 7.02 -4.55
CA VAL A 45 -7.11 6.40 -3.23
C VAL A 45 -6.33 5.10 -3.33
N LEU A 46 -6.74 4.23 -4.26
CA LEU A 46 -6.08 2.95 -4.51
C LEU A 46 -4.66 3.12 -5.03
N LEU A 47 -4.41 4.05 -5.97
CA LEU A 47 -3.08 4.32 -6.50
C LEU A 47 -2.11 4.82 -5.42
N VAL A 48 -2.55 5.76 -4.58
CA VAL A 48 -1.73 6.28 -3.47
C VAL A 48 -1.43 5.18 -2.47
N SER A 49 -2.42 4.36 -2.12
CA SER A 49 -2.23 3.21 -1.23
C SER A 49 -1.27 2.16 -1.81
N ALA A 50 -1.38 1.86 -3.11
CA ALA A 50 -0.47 0.95 -3.80
C ALA A 50 0.96 1.48 -3.78
N GLY A 51 1.14 2.81 -3.92
CA GLY A 51 2.44 3.46 -3.75
C GLY A 51 3.05 3.22 -2.36
N ILE A 52 2.26 3.36 -1.29
CA ILE A 52 2.72 3.07 0.07
C ILE A 52 3.09 1.60 0.25
N ALA A 53 2.28 0.68 -0.28
CA ALA A 53 2.57 -0.75 -0.26
C ALA A 53 3.87 -1.08 -1.02
N GLY A 54 4.09 -0.45 -2.18
CA GLY A 54 5.32 -0.60 -2.96
C GLY A 54 6.56 -0.07 -2.24
N LEU A 55 6.48 1.10 -1.62
CA LEU A 55 7.56 1.64 -0.79
C LEU A 55 7.90 0.70 0.37
N MET A 56 6.91 0.03 0.92
CA MET A 56 7.10 -0.93 1.99
C MET A 56 7.76 -2.22 1.50
N ALA A 57 7.41 -2.71 0.31
CA ALA A 57 8.07 -3.85 -0.34
C ALA A 57 9.56 -3.55 -0.61
N ILE A 58 9.88 -2.35 -1.11
CA ILE A 58 11.27 -1.89 -1.30
C ILE A 58 12.02 -1.86 0.04
N ARG A 59 11.41 -1.34 1.11
CA ARG A 59 12.01 -1.32 2.46
C ARG A 59 12.28 -2.71 3.03
N LEU A 60 11.50 -3.71 2.62
CA LEU A 60 11.68 -5.11 3.02
C LEU A 60 12.73 -5.84 2.17
N GLY A 61 13.25 -5.20 1.12
CA GLY A 61 14.26 -5.76 0.23
C GLY A 61 13.70 -6.66 -0.88
N PHE A 62 12.42 -6.50 -1.22
CA PHE A 62 11.82 -7.15 -2.39
C PHE A 62 12.13 -6.35 -3.67
N THR A 63 12.38 -7.06 -4.77
CA THR A 63 12.67 -6.48 -6.09
C THR A 63 11.57 -6.82 -7.09
N TRP A 64 11.49 -6.08 -8.20
CA TRP A 64 10.45 -6.24 -9.23
C TRP A 64 10.43 -7.60 -9.94
N ASP A 65 11.55 -8.30 -10.00
CA ASP A 65 11.66 -9.63 -10.65
C ASP A 65 11.06 -10.77 -9.79
N GLU A 66 10.25 -10.44 -8.80
CA GLU A 66 9.64 -11.34 -7.82
C GLU A 66 8.14 -11.10 -7.66
#